data_AF-A0AAU6ZKL1-F1
#
_entry.id   AF-A0AAU6ZKL1-F1
#
_cell.length_a   1.000
_cell.length_b   1.000
_cell.length_c   1.000
_cell.angle_alpha   90.00
_cell.angle_beta   90.00
_cell.angle_gamma   90.00
#
_symmetry.space_group_name_H-M   'P 1'
#
loop_
_entity.id
_entity.type
_entity.pdbx_description
1 polymer ?
#
loop_
_entity_poly.entity_id
_entity_poly.type
_entity_poly.pdbx_seq_one_letter_code
_entity_poly.pdbx_strand_id
1 'polypeptide(L)'
;MGFERKEPEQRRRLLEALSAARINTGTLWLQYFSIGGSVGEYEVEAYLQGMLSVPELERDLLAMAANELLNSQAGPHAPYADELPSSDSNGSEPGSGDAERGSADSESGSGPNIPGDEADPS
;
A
#
# COMPACT_ATOMS: atom_id res chain seq x y z
N MET A 1 22.55 13.16 4.33
CA MET A 1 21.57 12.71 5.34
C MET A 1 20.20 12.78 4.68
N GLY A 2 19.58 11.63 4.39
CA GLY A 2 18.33 11.52 3.62
C GLY A 2 17.08 11.25 4.47
N PHE A 3 17.21 11.35 5.79
CA PHE A 3 16.19 10.95 6.77
C PHE A 3 14.99 11.91 6.86
N GLU A 4 15.17 13.20 6.49
CA GLU A 4 14.14 14.24 6.66
C GLU A 4 13.07 14.26 5.55
N ARG A 5 13.32 13.68 4.37
CA ARG A 5 12.39 13.78 3.22
C ARG A 5 11.15 12.90 3.35
N LYS A 6 11.22 11.79 4.10
CA LYS A 6 10.10 10.83 4.26
C LYS A 6 9.09 11.28 5.32
N GLU A 7 9.55 12.03 6.31
CA GLU A 7 8.74 12.52 7.42
C GLU A 7 7.46 13.28 6.99
N PRO A 8 7.51 14.28 6.07
CA PRO A 8 6.31 15.00 5.67
C PRO A 8 5.30 14.12 4.93
N GLU A 9 5.76 13.14 4.15
CA GLU A 9 4.86 12.21 3.44
C GLU A 9 4.23 11.19 4.40
N GLN A 10 5.00 10.68 5.37
CA GLN A 10 4.48 9.81 6.43
C GLN A 10 3.38 10.50 7.24
N ARG A 11 3.67 11.73 7.69
CA ARG A 11 2.71 12.57 8.41
C ARG A 11 1.45 12.82 7.59
N ARG A 12 1.59 13.14 6.30
CA ARG A 12 0.44 13.41 5.41
C ARG A 12 -0.48 12.20 5.32
N ARG A 13 0.07 11.01 5.12
CA ARG A 13 -0.71 9.77 5.02
C ARG A 13 -1.34 9.36 6.36
N LEU A 14 -0.62 9.58 7.46
CA LEU A 14 -1.17 9.39 8.80
C LEU A 14 -2.39 10.29 9.02
N LEU A 15 -2.29 11.60 8.72
CA LEU A 15 -3.41 12.54 8.80
C LEU A 15 -4.60 12.12 7.93
N GLU A 16 -4.33 11.66 6.71
CA GLU A 16 -5.37 11.19 5.78
C GLU A 16 -6.13 9.98 6.35
N ALA A 17 -5.41 9.00 6.90
CA ALA A 17 -6.00 7.83 7.53
C ALA A 17 -6.85 8.20 8.78
N LEU A 18 -6.33 9.09 9.64
CA LEU A 18 -7.07 9.59 10.81
C LEU A 18 -8.34 10.34 10.40
N SER A 19 -8.25 11.20 9.39
CA SER A 19 -9.38 11.96 8.86
C SER A 19 -10.45 11.03 8.26
N ALA A 20 -10.02 10.03 7.47
CA ALA A 20 -10.91 9.03 6.86
C ALA A 20 -11.69 8.23 7.92
N ALA A 21 -11.05 7.90 9.03
CA ALA A 21 -11.67 7.16 10.14
C ALA A 21 -12.29 8.04 11.23
N ARG A 22 -12.26 9.37 11.08
CA ARG A 22 -12.71 10.36 12.08
C ARG A 22 -12.08 10.15 13.46
N ILE A 23 -10.83 9.71 13.50
CA ILE A 23 -10.07 9.54 14.73
C ILE A 23 -9.54 10.91 15.16
N ASN A 24 -9.79 11.26 16.43
CA ASN A 24 -9.25 12.50 17.00
C ASN A 24 -7.82 12.29 17.52
N THR A 25 -7.05 13.38 17.64
CA THR A 25 -5.67 13.36 18.11
C THR A 25 -5.52 12.75 19.50
N GLY A 26 -6.44 13.01 20.42
CA GLY A 26 -6.44 12.42 21.77
C GLY A 26 -6.63 10.91 21.79
N THR A 27 -7.49 10.36 20.92
CA THR A 27 -7.69 8.91 20.78
C THR A 27 -6.46 8.24 20.19
N LEU A 28 -5.84 8.87 19.17
CA LEU A 28 -4.56 8.41 18.66
C LEU A 28 -3.48 8.43 19.75
N TRP A 29 -3.39 9.53 20.49
CA TRP A 29 -2.42 9.70 21.56
C TRP A 29 -2.60 8.66 22.68
N LEU A 30 -3.83 8.38 23.11
CA LEU A 30 -4.11 7.35 24.12
C LEU A 30 -3.65 5.95 23.67
N GLN A 31 -3.89 5.60 22.41
CA GLN A 31 -3.44 4.32 21.87
C GLN A 31 -1.91 4.27 21.77
N TYR A 32 -1.30 5.33 21.26
CA TYR A 32 0.15 5.49 21.17
C TYR A 32 0.84 5.42 22.54
N PHE A 33 0.29 6.11 23.54
CA PHE A 33 0.78 6.08 24.91
C PHE A 33 0.69 4.67 25.51
N SER A 34 -0.38 3.94 25.21
CA SER A 34 -0.57 2.55 25.65
C SER A 34 0.46 1.58 25.06
N ILE A 35 1.00 1.89 23.87
CA ILE A 35 2.05 1.09 23.21
C ILE A 35 3.46 1.43 23.75
N GLY A 36 3.59 2.50 24.54
CA GLY A 36 4.86 2.94 25.13
C GLY A 36 5.44 4.20 24.49
N GLY A 37 4.60 5.01 23.85
CA GLY A 37 4.96 6.32 23.34
C GLY A 37 5.50 7.27 24.42
N SER A 38 6.61 7.96 24.11
CA SER A 38 7.28 8.87 25.03
C SER A 38 6.85 10.34 24.89
N VAL A 39 6.13 10.66 23.82
CA VAL A 39 5.76 12.01 23.40
C VAL A 39 4.38 12.41 23.96
N GLY A 40 4.24 13.67 24.38
CA GLY A 40 2.99 14.21 24.92
C GLY A 40 1.92 14.47 23.85
N GLU A 41 0.65 14.61 24.27
CA GLU A 41 -0.48 14.88 23.36
C GLU A 41 -0.25 16.14 22.50
N TYR A 42 0.23 17.22 23.11
CA TYR A 42 0.52 18.48 22.41
C TYR A 42 1.69 18.36 21.42
N GLU A 43 2.67 17.52 21.71
CA GLU A 43 3.80 17.28 20.80
C GLU A 43 3.36 16.41 19.62
N VAL A 44 2.47 15.42 19.84
CA VAL A 44 1.82 14.66 18.77
C VAL A 44 0.98 15.60 17.90
N GLU A 45 0.20 16.50 18.49
CA GLU A 45 -0.56 17.50 17.73
C GLU A 45 0.36 18.42 16.92
N ALA A 46 1.43 18.94 17.54
CA ALA A 46 2.42 19.78 16.86
C ALA A 46 3.11 19.02 15.72
N TYR A 47 3.40 17.73 15.91
CA TYR A 47 3.92 16.86 14.85
C TYR A 47 2.94 16.74 13.70
N LEU A 48 1.68 16.40 13.97
CA LEU A 48 0.62 16.29 12.95
C LEU A 48 0.41 17.61 12.19
N GLN A 49 0.49 18.75 12.88
CA GLN A 49 0.40 20.09 12.27
C GLN A 49 1.69 20.50 11.55
N GLY A 50 2.77 19.73 11.72
CA GLY A 50 4.07 19.98 11.11
C GLY A 50 4.86 21.12 11.71
N MET A 51 4.53 21.50 12.94
CA MET A 51 5.26 22.46 13.76
C MET A 51 6.41 21.83 14.53
N LEU A 52 6.42 20.50 14.67
CA LEU A 52 7.46 19.73 15.35
C LEU A 52 7.88 18.54 14.49
N SER A 53 9.17 18.19 14.54
CA SER A 53 9.68 16.91 14.04
C SER A 53 9.91 15.95 15.19
N VAL A 54 9.43 14.72 15.05
CA VAL A 54 9.59 13.66 16.06
C VAL A 54 10.47 12.53 15.52
N PRO A 55 11.18 11.80 16.41
CA PRO A 55 12.06 10.70 16.01
C PRO A 55 11.32 9.65 15.19
N GLU A 56 12.03 8.97 14.29
CA GLU A 56 11.47 7.93 13.41
C GLU A 56 10.71 6.84 14.17
N LEU A 57 11.28 6.37 15.29
CA LEU A 57 10.63 5.42 16.18
C LEU A 57 9.24 5.92 16.64
N GLU A 58 9.15 7.19 17.03
CA GLU A 58 7.89 7.77 17.51
C GLU A 58 6.87 7.94 16.38
N ARG A 59 7.34 8.25 15.16
CA ARG A 59 6.49 8.31 13.96
C ARG A 59 5.91 6.94 13.61
N ASP A 60 6.72 5.90 13.71
CA ASP A 60 6.27 4.53 13.45
C ASP A 60 5.34 4.00 14.54
N LEU A 61 5.56 4.38 15.80
CA LEU A 61 4.63 4.10 16.89
C LEU A 61 3.29 4.82 16.70
N LEU A 62 3.28 6.07 16.21
CA LEU A 62 2.05 6.78 15.85
C LEU A 62 1.32 6.11 14.68
N ALA A 63 2.07 5.65 13.66
CA ALA A 63 1.49 4.87 12.56
C ALA A 63 0.89 3.55 13.07
N MET A 64 1.60 2.82 13.92
CA MET A 64 1.11 1.59 14.55
C MET A 64 -0.16 1.83 15.36
N ALA A 65 -0.18 2.88 16.19
CA ALA A 65 -1.35 3.24 16.97
C ALA A 65 -2.55 3.58 16.09
N ALA A 66 -2.33 4.32 15.00
CA ALA A 66 -3.39 4.60 14.03
C ALA A 66 -3.88 3.31 13.37
N ASN A 67 -2.98 2.41 12.97
CA ASN A 67 -3.32 1.15 12.31
C ASN A 67 -4.17 0.23 13.18
N GLU A 68 -3.87 0.13 14.47
CA GLU A 68 -4.68 -0.62 15.43
C GLU A 68 -6.12 -0.07 15.53
N LEU A 69 -6.26 1.27 15.56
CA LEU A 69 -7.57 1.94 15.58
C LEU A 69 -8.31 1.73 14.25
N LEU A 70 -7.60 1.80 13.13
CA LEU A 70 -8.15 1.62 11.78
C LEU A 70 -8.58 0.18 11.51
N ASN A 71 -7.83 -0.81 12.01
CA ASN A 71 -8.18 -2.22 11.94
C ASN A 71 -9.52 -2.50 12.65
N SER A 72 -9.78 -1.80 13.75
CA SER A 72 -11.06 -1.88 14.47
C SER A 72 -12.23 -1.26 13.70
N GLN A 73 -11.96 -0.37 12.74
CA GLN A 73 -12.96 0.37 11.96
C GLN A 73 -13.00 0.01 10.45
N ALA A 74 -12.20 -0.98 10.01
CA ALA A 74 -11.98 -1.32 8.60
C ALA A 74 -11.55 -0.12 7.72
N GLY A 75 -10.73 0.77 8.29
CA GLY A 75 -10.20 1.97 7.61
C GLY A 75 -8.90 1.71 6.82
N PRO A 76 -8.49 2.65 5.95
CA PRO A 76 -7.25 2.53 5.18
C PRO A 76 -6.01 2.64 6.10
N HIS A 77 -5.05 1.73 5.95
CA HIS A 77 -3.85 1.62 6.79
C HIS A 77 -2.87 2.79 6.57
N ALA A 78 -2.33 3.32 7.66
CA ALA A 78 -1.27 4.33 7.67
C ALA A 78 0.11 3.65 7.47
N PRO A 79 0.93 4.11 6.51
CA PRO A 79 2.22 3.48 6.23
C PRO A 79 3.32 3.86 7.23
N TYR A 80 4.24 2.92 7.44
CA TYR A 80 5.46 3.10 8.24
C TYR A 80 6.56 3.82 7.45
N ALA A 81 7.60 4.34 8.14
CA ALA A 81 8.68 5.11 7.51
C ALA A 81 9.45 4.31 6.44
N ASP A 82 9.61 3.01 6.64
CA ASP A 82 10.29 2.10 5.69
C ASP A 82 9.46 1.80 4.43
N GLU A 83 8.13 1.90 4.50
CA GLU A 83 7.23 1.62 3.38
C GLU A 83 7.13 2.78 2.39
N LEU A 84 7.64 3.95 2.76
CA LEU A 84 7.68 5.10 1.87
C LEU A 84 8.83 4.97 0.88
N PRO A 85 8.56 4.99 -0.44
CA PRO A 85 9.61 4.92 -1.43
C PRO A 85 10.53 6.12 -1.25
N SER A 86 11.81 5.83 -0.97
CA SER A 86 12.87 6.81 -1.15
C SER A 86 12.79 7.25 -2.61
N SER A 87 12.57 8.53 -2.90
CA SER A 87 12.44 9.05 -4.27
C SER A 87 13.70 8.89 -5.14
N ASP A 88 14.63 8.01 -4.78
CA ASP A 88 15.85 7.68 -5.50
C ASP A 88 15.76 6.35 -6.28
N SER A 89 14.57 5.74 -6.41
CA SER A 89 14.38 4.60 -7.33
C SER A 89 13.98 5.11 -8.72
N ASN A 90 15.01 5.53 -9.44
CA ASN A 90 15.01 5.69 -10.89
C ASN A 90 14.43 4.42 -11.56
N GLY A 91 13.60 4.64 -12.57
CA GLY A 91 12.78 3.62 -13.20
C GLY A 91 13.54 2.36 -13.61
N SER A 92 12.91 1.22 -13.36
CA SER A 92 13.12 0.02 -14.17
C SER A 92 11.74 -0.57 -14.40
N GLU A 93 11.11 -0.09 -15.47
CA GLU A 93 10.08 -0.86 -16.17
C GLU A 93 10.56 -2.30 -16.33
N PRO A 94 9.77 -3.34 -16.00
CA PRO A 94 10.03 -4.65 -16.55
C PRO A 94 9.72 -4.55 -18.04
N GLY A 95 10.79 -4.35 -18.81
CA GLY A 95 10.80 -4.29 -20.26
C GLY A 95 10.06 -5.49 -20.84
N SER A 96 9.16 -5.16 -21.75
CA SER A 96 8.61 -6.08 -22.72
C SER A 96 9.74 -6.77 -23.49
N GLY A 97 9.64 -8.08 -23.67
CA GLY A 97 10.25 -8.77 -24.81
C GLY A 97 11.12 -9.96 -24.47
N ASP A 98 10.52 -11.14 -24.35
CA ASP A 98 11.17 -12.36 -24.79
C ASP A 98 10.24 -13.11 -25.74
N ALA A 99 10.43 -12.81 -27.02
CA ALA A 99 10.02 -13.66 -28.11
C ALA A 99 11.04 -14.79 -28.24
N GLU A 100 10.74 -15.98 -27.72
CA GLU A 100 11.42 -17.21 -28.15
C GLU A 100 10.55 -17.98 -29.14
N ARG A 101 11.01 -17.85 -30.38
CA ARG A 101 10.69 -18.57 -31.60
C ARG A 101 11.33 -19.97 -31.52
N GLY A 102 10.56 -21.05 -31.69
CA GLY A 102 11.17 -22.37 -31.83
C GLY A 102 10.19 -23.53 -31.99
N SER A 103 10.00 -23.92 -33.24
CA SER A 103 9.21 -25.05 -33.75
C SER A 103 9.38 -26.38 -33.01
N ALA A 104 8.29 -27.15 -32.91
CA ALA A 104 8.34 -28.59 -33.13
C ALA A 104 7.04 -29.06 -33.80
N ASP A 105 7.27 -29.76 -34.89
CA ASP A 105 6.38 -30.31 -35.90
C ASP A 105 5.77 -31.66 -35.46
N SER A 106 4.64 -32.01 -36.09
CA SER A 106 4.09 -33.37 -36.25
C SER A 106 3.35 -34.08 -35.10
N GLU A 107 2.04 -34.28 -35.28
CA GLU A 107 1.39 -35.60 -35.51
C GLU A 107 -0.12 -35.35 -35.75
N SER A 108 -0.58 -35.32 -37.01
CA SER A 108 -1.13 -36.47 -37.76
C SER A 108 -2.18 -37.27 -36.98
N GLY A 109 -3.45 -36.94 -37.21
CA GLY A 109 -4.60 -37.67 -36.70
C GLY A 109 -5.82 -37.42 -37.59
N SER A 110 -5.82 -38.07 -38.75
CA SER A 110 -6.93 -38.11 -39.71
C SER A 110 -8.27 -38.48 -39.04
N GLY A 111 -9.27 -37.62 -39.20
CA GLY A 111 -10.68 -37.96 -39.04
C GLY A 111 -11.42 -37.54 -40.31
N PRO A 112 -12.13 -38.45 -41.00
CA PRO A 112 -12.62 -38.20 -42.35
C PRO A 112 -13.81 -37.26 -42.36
N ASN A 113 -13.79 -36.36 -43.34
CA ASN A 113 -14.90 -35.54 -43.78
C ASN A 113 -15.90 -36.43 -44.55
N ILE A 114 -17.18 -36.46 -44.14
CA ILE A 114 -18.28 -36.91 -45.02
C ILE A 114 -19.23 -35.72 -45.20
N PRO A 115 -19.53 -35.31 -46.44
CA PRO A 115 -20.41 -34.18 -46.75
C PRO A 115 -21.87 -34.62 -46.98
N GLY A 116 -22.80 -33.70 -46.68
CA GLY A 116 -24.13 -33.54 -47.31
C GLY A 116 -25.16 -34.66 -47.11
N ASP A 117 -26.38 -34.32 -46.67
CA ASP A 117 -27.50 -34.03 -47.59
C ASP A 117 -28.87 -34.03 -46.85
N GLU A 118 -29.80 -33.17 -47.31
CA GLU A 118 -31.26 -33.17 -47.09
C GLU A 118 -31.83 -32.94 -45.67
N ALA A 119 -32.61 -31.87 -45.39
CA ALA A 119 -34.04 -31.65 -45.72
C ALA A 119 -34.94 -32.77 -45.12
N ASP A 120 -36.06 -32.59 -44.42
CA ASP A 120 -37.06 -31.54 -44.16
C ASP A 120 -37.83 -32.02 -42.87
N PRO A 121 -38.69 -31.23 -42.22
CA PRO A 121 -39.21 -31.49 -40.87
C PRO A 121 -40.52 -32.31 -40.86
N SER A 122 -40.96 -32.69 -39.66
CA SER A 122 -42.35 -33.07 -39.35
C SER A 122 -42.72 -32.57 -37.96
#